data_AF-A0A5V7TR27-F1
#
_entry.id   AF-A0A5V7TR27-F1
#
_cell.length_a   1.000
_cell.length_b   1.000
_cell.length_c   1.000
_cell.angle_alpha   90.00
_cell.angle_beta   90.00
_cell.angle_gamma   90.00
#
_symmetry.space_group_name_H-M   'P 1'
#
loop_
_entity.id
_entity.type
_entity.pdbx_description
1 polymer ?
#
loop_
_entity_poly.entity_id
_entity_poly.type
_entity_poly.pdbx_seq_one_letter_code
_entity_poly.pdbx_strand_id
1 'polypeptide(L)'
;QAYMETLGKYVIQHGIPLALYSDKHSIFRVNNPDREGELTQFTRAIKTLGIEPIHANTPQAKGRVERANQTLQDRLVKELRLQNISDIASANAWLPEFITAYNKRFAIQPADTENAHQALRHSAEELDFILSYQSSRILSKNLTFQYKSSEYQLKNVGHGYRLRHATVTVCEAFDGRLSILNDGKLLEWEKYIDGPPPLPLDDEKSVHERVDNLRHSLKSKYYVKPAADHPWQSRRARERAKSSQSKRDE
;
A
#
# COMPACT_ATOMS: atom_id res chain seq x y z
N GLN A 1 3.08 1.83 4.04
CA GLN A 1 3.22 3.21 4.54
C GLN A 1 3.81 3.25 5.95
N ALA A 2 3.05 2.92 7.01
CA ALA A 2 3.52 3.07 8.40
C ALA A 2 4.93 2.49 8.66
N TYR A 3 5.22 1.27 8.19
CA TYR A 3 6.56 0.66 8.33
C TYR A 3 7.70 1.48 7.69
N MET A 4 7.47 2.09 6.53
CA MET A 4 8.47 2.93 5.84
C MET A 4 8.69 4.24 6.59
N GLU A 5 7.61 4.86 7.08
CA GLU A 5 7.70 6.09 7.88
C GLU A 5 8.41 5.85 9.21
N THR A 6 8.11 4.74 9.89
CA THR A 6 8.80 4.33 11.12
C THR A 6 10.28 4.10 10.85
N LEU A 7 10.62 3.39 9.77
CA LEU A 7 12.01 3.16 9.39
C LEU A 7 12.75 4.46 9.09
N GLY A 8 12.14 5.39 8.35
CA GLY A 8 12.73 6.70 8.05
C GLY A 8 13.05 7.48 9.32
N LYS A 9 12.08 7.61 10.24
CA LYS A 9 12.30 8.26 11.54
C LYS A 9 13.42 7.58 12.34
N TYR A 10 13.42 6.24 12.36
CA TYR A 10 14.43 5.46 13.07
C TYR A 10 15.84 5.72 12.53
N VAL A 11 16.01 5.66 11.21
CA VAL A 11 17.32 5.82 10.55
C VAL A 11 17.87 7.24 10.72
N ILE A 12 17.00 8.26 10.69
CA ILE A 12 17.39 9.64 10.96
C ILE A 12 17.88 9.81 12.40
N GLN A 13 17.21 9.17 13.37
CA GLN A 13 17.51 9.32 14.79
C GLN A 13 18.70 8.47 15.26
N HIS A 14 18.85 7.26 14.74
CA HIS A 14 19.79 6.25 15.26
C HIS A 14 20.85 5.79 14.25
N GLY A 15 20.73 6.16 12.97
CA GLY A 15 21.56 5.64 11.89
C GLY A 15 20.98 4.39 11.25
N ILE A 16 21.70 3.84 10.27
CA ILE A 16 21.27 2.69 9.49
C ILE A 16 21.64 1.40 10.25
N PRO A 17 20.68 0.59 10.71
CA PRO A 17 21.01 -0.67 11.38
C PRO A 17 21.64 -1.66 10.40
N LEU A 18 22.56 -2.51 10.86
CA LEU A 18 23.16 -3.55 10.01
C LEU A 18 22.12 -4.54 9.46
N ALA A 19 21.14 -4.90 10.30
CA ALA A 19 20.12 -5.89 9.94
C ALA A 19 18.78 -5.60 10.65
N LEU A 20 17.69 -6.02 10.01
CA LEU A 20 16.35 -6.01 10.61
C LEU A 20 15.82 -7.43 10.74
N TYR A 21 15.43 -7.78 11.95
CA TYR A 21 14.79 -9.05 12.24
C TYR A 21 13.27 -8.91 12.08
N SER A 22 12.69 -9.69 11.17
CA SER A 22 11.24 -9.71 10.96
C SER A 22 10.67 -11.12 11.00
N ASP A 23 9.41 -11.24 11.43
CA ASP A 23 8.63 -12.47 11.25
C ASP A 23 8.31 -12.67 9.75
N LYS A 24 8.00 -13.90 9.34
CA LYS A 24 7.66 -14.27 7.94
C LYS A 24 6.29 -13.75 7.49
N HIS A 25 5.93 -12.54 7.91
CA HIS A 25 4.71 -11.87 7.51
C HIS A 25 4.82 -11.45 6.03
N SER A 26 3.70 -11.48 5.31
CA SER A 26 3.59 -11.22 3.85
C SER A 26 4.08 -9.83 3.41
N ILE A 27 4.30 -8.91 4.35
CA ILE A 27 4.88 -7.59 4.12
C ILE A 27 6.40 -7.69 3.82
N PHE A 28 7.07 -8.72 4.33
CA PHE A 28 8.52 -8.92 4.19
C PHE A 28 8.90 -9.91 3.08
N ARG A 29 7.93 -10.75 2.64
CA ARG A 29 8.11 -11.70 1.53
C ARG A 29 6.84 -11.80 0.69
N VAL A 30 7.01 -11.85 -0.63
CA VAL A 30 5.93 -12.25 -1.54
C VAL A 30 5.65 -13.74 -1.33
N ASN A 31 4.49 -14.07 -0.75
CA ASN A 31 4.08 -15.44 -0.45
C ASN A 31 3.49 -16.20 -1.65
N ASN A 32 3.61 -15.64 -2.87
CA ASN A 32 3.13 -16.28 -4.09
C ASN A 32 4.26 -17.12 -4.71
N PRO A 33 4.11 -18.45 -4.86
CA PRO A 33 5.14 -19.32 -5.44
C PRO A 33 5.51 -18.93 -6.88
N ASP A 34 4.61 -18.32 -7.65
CA ASP A 34 4.88 -17.86 -9.03
C ASP A 34 5.69 -16.55 -9.11
N ARG A 35 5.97 -15.92 -7.95
CA ARG A 35 6.73 -14.65 -7.82
C ARG A 35 7.88 -14.78 -6.82
N GLU A 36 8.39 -16.00 -6.64
CA GLU A 36 9.60 -16.22 -5.86
C GLU A 36 10.77 -15.40 -6.43
N GLY A 37 11.26 -14.44 -5.63
CA GLY A 37 12.35 -13.53 -6.01
C GLY A 37 11.92 -12.06 -6.15
N GLU A 38 10.62 -11.76 -6.25
CA GLU A 38 10.17 -10.37 -6.23
C GLU A 38 10.28 -9.78 -4.81
N LEU A 39 11.02 -8.67 -4.70
CA LEU A 39 11.13 -7.94 -3.44
C LEU A 39 9.84 -7.15 -3.19
N THR A 40 9.32 -7.20 -1.96
CA THR A 40 8.27 -6.27 -1.56
C THR A 40 8.83 -4.84 -1.59
N GLN A 41 7.93 -3.85 -1.67
CA GLN A 41 8.32 -2.44 -1.63
C GLN A 41 9.19 -2.14 -0.40
N PHE A 42 8.84 -2.72 0.76
CA PHE A 42 9.60 -2.59 2.00
C PHE A 42 10.97 -3.29 1.91
N THR A 43 11.02 -4.54 1.46
CA THR A 43 12.28 -5.29 1.34
C THR A 43 13.23 -4.63 0.33
N ARG A 44 12.71 -4.02 -0.74
CA ARG A 44 13.50 -3.19 -1.65
C ARG A 44 14.14 -2.02 -0.89
N ALA A 45 13.35 -1.22 -0.17
CA ALA A 45 13.87 -0.04 0.52
C ALA A 45 14.96 -0.36 1.55
N ILE A 46 14.76 -1.38 2.39
CA ILE A 46 15.78 -1.78 3.38
C ILE A 46 17.07 -2.27 2.70
N LYS A 47 16.96 -3.03 1.61
CA LYS A 47 18.13 -3.46 0.83
C LYS A 47 18.84 -2.29 0.16
N THR A 48 18.11 -1.29 -0.35
CA THR A 48 18.69 -0.07 -0.90
C THR A 48 19.47 0.72 0.16
N LEU A 49 19.00 0.73 1.42
CA LEU A 49 19.71 1.32 2.55
C LEU A 49 20.90 0.47 3.04
N GLY A 50 21.11 -0.73 2.49
CA GLY A 50 22.17 -1.65 2.94
C GLY A 50 21.83 -2.40 4.24
N ILE A 51 20.56 -2.46 4.60
CA ILE A 51 20.07 -3.19 5.79
C ILE A 51 19.76 -4.63 5.41
N GLU A 52 20.37 -5.59 6.08
CA GLU A 52 20.15 -7.01 5.81
C GLU A 52 18.82 -7.50 6.43
N PRO A 53 17.86 -8.00 5.64
CA PRO A 53 16.63 -8.59 6.18
C PRO A 53 16.90 -10.00 6.73
N ILE A 54 16.78 -10.17 8.05
CA ILE A 54 16.87 -11.49 8.69
C ILE A 54 15.47 -11.97 9.02
N HIS A 55 15.03 -13.02 8.35
CA HIS A 55 13.73 -13.63 8.62
C HIS A 55 13.85 -14.65 9.74
N ALA A 56 13.09 -14.45 10.82
CA ALA A 56 13.12 -15.34 11.97
C ALA A 56 12.63 -16.75 11.54
N ASN A 57 13.55 -17.71 11.54
CA ASN A 57 13.22 -19.13 11.37
C ASN A 57 12.94 -19.83 12.72
N THR A 58 13.30 -19.19 13.83
CA THR A 58 13.34 -19.83 15.15
C THR A 58 12.26 -19.27 16.10
N PRO A 59 11.46 -20.14 16.75
CA PRO A 59 10.43 -19.75 17.72
C PRO A 59 10.92 -18.85 18.87
N GLN A 60 12.19 -18.95 19.25
CA GLN A 60 12.77 -18.27 20.41
C GLN A 60 12.84 -16.75 20.24
N ALA A 61 13.22 -16.27 19.05
CA ALA A 61 13.26 -14.84 18.73
C ALA A 61 11.83 -14.26 18.68
N LYS A 62 10.90 -15.02 18.07
CA LYS A 62 9.48 -14.66 17.98
C LYS A 62 8.82 -14.56 19.36
N GLY A 63 9.02 -15.54 20.23
CA GLY A 63 8.44 -15.54 21.58
C GLY A 63 8.98 -14.44 22.50
N ARG A 64 10.17 -13.88 22.24
CA ARG A 64 10.69 -12.71 22.97
C ARG A 64 9.99 -11.42 22.52
N VAL A 65 9.89 -11.23 21.20
CA VAL A 65 9.21 -10.06 20.60
C VAL A 65 7.73 -10.04 20.96
N GLU A 66 7.05 -11.20 20.90
CA GLU A 66 5.64 -11.31 21.26
C GLU A 66 5.38 -10.94 22.73
N ARG A 67 6.21 -11.41 23.66
CA ARG A 67 6.07 -11.05 25.10
C ARG A 67 6.29 -9.56 25.36
N ALA A 68 7.30 -8.96 24.73
CA ALA A 68 7.52 -7.52 24.84
C ALA A 68 6.34 -6.72 24.26
N ASN A 69 5.86 -7.11 23.08
CA ASN A 69 4.73 -6.47 22.41
C ASN A 69 3.43 -6.60 23.21
N GLN A 70 3.14 -7.78 23.78
CA GLN A 70 1.98 -7.97 24.65
C GLN A 70 2.03 -7.04 25.86
N THR A 71 3.20 -6.95 26.52
CA THR A 71 3.39 -6.07 27.68
C THR A 71 3.21 -4.60 27.30
N LEU A 72 3.75 -4.20 26.15
CA LEU A 72 3.61 -2.84 25.62
C LEU A 72 2.15 -2.51 25.32
N GLN A 73 1.44 -3.37 24.58
CA GLN A 73 0.05 -3.15 24.17
C GLN A 73 -0.91 -3.08 25.36
N ASP A 74 -0.77 -3.98 26.34
CA ASP A 74 -1.60 -3.98 27.54
C ASP A 74 -1.37 -2.71 28.39
N ARG A 75 -0.11 -2.32 28.58
CA ARG A 75 0.24 -1.13 29.36
C ARG A 75 -0.14 0.17 28.68
N LEU A 76 0.09 0.30 27.38
CA LEU A 76 -0.21 1.51 26.63
C LEU A 76 -1.68 1.91 26.81
N VAL A 77 -2.60 0.95 26.67
CA VAL A 77 -4.04 1.21 26.86
C VAL A 77 -4.36 1.64 28.29
N LYS A 78 -3.73 1.03 29.30
CA LYS A 78 -3.95 1.37 30.71
C LYS A 78 -3.41 2.75 31.05
N GLU A 79 -2.21 3.08 30.59
CA GLU A 79 -1.59 4.38 30.86
C GLU A 79 -2.32 5.52 30.13
N LEU A 80 -2.79 5.31 28.89
CA LEU A 80 -3.65 6.28 28.20
C LEU A 80 -4.92 6.59 29.02
N ARG A 81 -5.55 5.56 29.63
CA ARG A 81 -6.70 5.75 30.52
C ARG A 81 -6.35 6.52 31.79
N LEU A 82 -5.18 6.24 32.40
CA LEU A 82 -4.71 6.97 33.58
C LEU A 82 -4.45 8.45 33.28
N GLN A 83 -3.97 8.77 32.08
CA GLN A 83 -3.78 10.14 31.60
C GLN A 83 -5.06 10.78 31.05
N ASN A 84 -6.19 10.06 31.10
CA ASN A 84 -7.49 10.49 30.57
C ASN A 84 -7.45 10.91 29.09
N ILE A 85 -6.60 10.25 28.29
CA ILE A 85 -6.43 10.52 26.85
C ILE A 85 -7.44 9.66 26.08
N SER A 86 -8.22 10.29 25.20
CA SER A 86 -9.25 9.63 24.39
C SER A 86 -9.18 9.95 22.89
N ASP A 87 -8.20 10.74 22.46
CA ASP A 87 -8.00 11.12 21.06
C ASP A 87 -6.58 10.80 20.55
N ILE A 88 -6.47 10.60 19.22
CA ILE A 88 -5.22 10.20 18.56
C ILE A 88 -4.15 11.29 18.64
N ALA A 89 -4.53 12.57 18.57
CA ALA A 89 -3.57 13.67 18.55
C ALA A 89 -2.85 13.79 19.91
N SER A 90 -3.62 13.78 21.00
CA SER A 90 -3.09 13.78 22.37
C SER A 90 -2.29 12.51 22.66
N ALA A 91 -2.73 11.35 22.18
CA ALA A 91 -1.98 10.10 22.32
C ALA A 91 -0.61 10.20 21.63
N ASN A 92 -0.56 10.69 20.38
CA ASN A 92 0.68 10.88 19.64
C ASN A 92 1.63 11.87 20.31
N ALA A 93 1.11 12.94 20.93
CA ALA A 93 1.91 13.91 21.67
C ALA A 93 2.52 13.32 22.95
N TRP A 94 1.80 12.41 23.62
CA TRP A 94 2.22 11.79 24.88
C TRP A 94 3.10 10.54 24.71
N LEU A 95 3.04 9.86 23.55
CA LEU A 95 3.81 8.65 23.26
C LEU A 95 5.33 8.74 23.57
N PRO A 96 6.05 9.84 23.27
CA PRO A 96 7.48 9.95 23.61
C PRO A 96 7.77 9.84 25.11
N GLU A 97 6.91 10.42 25.95
CA GLU A 97 7.03 10.33 27.41
C GLU A 97 6.79 8.89 27.87
N PHE A 98 5.74 8.25 27.34
CA PHE A 98 5.43 6.85 27.60
C PHE A 98 6.60 5.93 27.23
N ILE A 99 7.19 6.09 26.04
CA ILE A 99 8.32 5.28 25.58
C ILE A 99 9.51 5.41 26.55
N THR A 100 9.78 6.63 27.02
CA THR A 100 10.86 6.89 27.99
C THR A 100 10.59 6.18 29.32
N ALA A 101 9.38 6.31 29.87
CA ALA A 101 8.97 5.66 31.11
C ALA A 101 8.93 4.13 31.00
N TYR A 102 8.47 3.61 29.85
CA TYR A 102 8.42 2.19 29.54
C TYR A 102 9.83 1.60 29.46
N ASN A 103 10.72 2.22 28.68
CA ASN A 103 12.10 1.75 28.52
C ASN A 103 12.85 1.78 29.86
N LYS A 104 12.61 2.78 30.73
CA LYS A 104 13.22 2.82 32.07
C LYS A 104 12.85 1.61 32.94
N ARG A 105 11.66 1.03 32.75
CA ARG A 105 11.15 -0.08 33.57
C ARG A 105 11.40 -1.45 32.95
N PHE A 106 11.34 -1.56 31.62
CA PHE A 106 11.31 -2.85 30.91
C PHE A 106 12.46 -3.07 29.93
N ALA A 107 13.25 -2.04 29.60
CA ALA A 107 14.39 -2.24 28.73
C ALA A 107 15.43 -3.13 29.43
N ILE A 108 15.90 -4.13 28.69
CA ILE A 108 16.98 -5.00 29.13
C ILE A 108 18.26 -4.43 28.55
N GLN A 109 19.29 -4.27 29.38
CA GLN A 109 20.60 -3.85 28.87
C GLN A 109 21.12 -4.90 27.88
N PRO A 110 21.64 -4.46 26.73
CA PRO A 110 22.20 -5.40 25.77
C PRO A 110 23.43 -6.07 26.39
N ALA A 111 23.67 -7.33 26.04
CA ALA A 111 24.84 -8.06 26.50
C ALA A 111 26.14 -7.49 25.91
N ASP A 112 26.03 -6.89 24.72
CA ASP A 112 27.09 -6.18 24.01
C ASP A 112 26.65 -4.72 23.82
N THR A 113 27.51 -3.79 24.19
CA THR A 113 27.25 -2.34 24.10
C THR A 113 27.71 -1.74 22.77
N GLU A 114 28.33 -2.51 21.89
CA GLU A 114 28.75 -2.04 20.57
C GLU A 114 27.54 -1.56 19.76
N ASN A 115 27.68 -0.38 19.17
CA ASN A 115 26.66 0.19 18.31
C ASN A 115 26.81 -0.36 16.89
N ALA A 116 25.94 -1.28 16.50
CA ALA A 116 25.92 -1.88 15.16
C ALA A 116 25.24 -1.02 14.08
N HIS A 117 25.04 0.28 14.31
CA HIS A 117 24.49 1.21 13.32
C HIS A 117 25.61 1.83 12.47
N GLN A 118 25.35 1.96 11.18
CA GLN A 118 26.16 2.73 10.26
C GLN A 118 25.67 4.18 10.20
N ALA A 119 26.57 5.11 9.91
CA ALA A 119 26.20 6.50 9.67
C ALA A 119 25.26 6.62 8.47
N LEU A 120 24.27 7.51 8.58
CA LEU A 120 23.37 7.82 7.48
C LEU A 120 24.14 8.55 6.37
N ARG A 121 24.28 7.89 5.20
CA ARG A 121 25.02 8.43 4.04
C ARG A 121 24.11 9.12 3.02
N HIS A 122 22.80 8.95 3.17
CA HIS A 122 21.80 9.46 2.24
C HIS A 122 21.32 10.84 2.66
N SER A 123 21.06 11.70 1.67
CA SER A 123 20.36 12.97 1.92
C SER A 123 18.89 12.71 2.31
N ALA A 124 18.22 13.72 2.87
CA ALA A 124 16.80 13.61 3.20
C ALA A 124 15.95 13.31 1.94
N GLU A 125 16.28 13.94 0.81
CA GLU A 125 15.59 13.72 -0.47
C GLU A 125 15.80 12.29 -1.00
N GLU A 126 17.02 11.78 -0.91
CA GLU A 126 17.32 10.39 -1.28
C GLU A 126 16.55 9.41 -0.40
N LEU A 127 16.47 9.69 0.90
CA LEU A 127 15.71 8.87 1.84
C LEU A 127 14.22 8.82 1.47
N ASP A 128 13.64 9.97 1.12
CA ASP A 128 12.26 10.08 0.68
C ASP A 128 12.02 9.23 -0.58
N PHE A 129 12.95 9.26 -1.55
CA PHE A 129 12.86 8.41 -2.74
C PHE A 129 12.98 6.92 -2.39
N ILE A 130 13.91 6.53 -1.52
CA ILE A 130 14.12 5.12 -1.13
C ILE A 130 12.88 4.55 -0.42
N LEU A 131 12.30 5.35 0.49
CA LEU A 131 11.14 4.97 1.31
C LEU A 131 9.78 5.17 0.63
N SER A 132 9.76 5.73 -0.58
CA SER A 132 8.56 5.87 -1.43
C SER A 132 8.09 4.54 -2.06
N TYR A 133 6.90 4.51 -2.62
CA TYR A 133 6.52 3.43 -3.53
C TYR A 133 7.29 3.60 -4.84
N GLN A 134 8.03 2.58 -5.27
CA GLN A 134 8.76 2.63 -6.53
C GLN A 134 8.18 1.63 -7.54
N SER A 135 8.08 2.08 -8.78
CA SER A 135 7.65 1.25 -9.90
C SER A 135 8.50 1.52 -11.13
N SER A 136 9.06 0.46 -11.71
CA SER A 136 9.82 0.55 -12.96
C SER A 136 8.87 0.68 -14.15
N ARG A 137 9.13 1.64 -15.04
CA ARG A 137 8.35 1.89 -16.27
C ARG A 137 9.28 2.08 -17.44
N ILE A 138 8.84 1.65 -18.62
CA ILE A 138 9.58 1.83 -19.87
C ILE A 138 8.95 3.01 -20.61
N LEU A 139 9.79 3.94 -21.05
CA LEU A 139 9.34 5.09 -21.82
C LEU A 139 8.98 4.69 -23.26
N SER A 140 7.89 5.27 -23.77
CA SER A 140 7.51 5.15 -25.17
C SER A 140 8.46 5.95 -26.08
N LYS A 141 8.28 5.82 -27.40
CA LYS A 141 8.99 6.64 -28.40
C LYS A 141 8.75 8.14 -28.20
N ASN A 142 7.60 8.51 -27.64
CA ASN A 142 7.19 9.89 -27.35
C ASN A 142 7.53 10.32 -25.92
N LEU A 143 8.36 9.54 -25.21
CA LEU A 143 8.75 9.76 -23.82
C LEU A 143 7.55 9.82 -22.86
N THR A 144 6.53 9.01 -23.14
CA THR A 144 5.36 8.82 -22.29
C THR A 144 5.42 7.48 -21.56
N PHE A 145 4.76 7.39 -20.41
CA PHE A 145 4.55 6.13 -19.70
C PHE A 145 3.23 6.17 -18.93
N GLN A 146 2.64 5.00 -18.70
CA GLN A 146 1.43 4.85 -17.90
C GLN A 146 1.78 4.51 -16.46
N TYR A 147 1.12 5.19 -15.52
CA TYR A 147 1.19 4.90 -14.11
C TYR A 147 -0.18 5.01 -13.47
N LYS A 148 -0.63 3.94 -12.80
CA LYS A 148 -2.01 3.76 -12.34
C LYS A 148 -2.97 3.94 -13.52
N SER A 149 -3.90 4.89 -13.44
CA SER A 149 -4.82 5.19 -14.53
C SER A 149 -4.30 6.27 -15.48
N SER A 150 -3.35 7.11 -15.10
CA SER A 150 -2.94 8.26 -15.90
C SER A 150 -1.72 7.97 -16.78
N GLU A 151 -1.60 8.73 -17.87
CA GLU A 151 -0.40 8.79 -18.71
C GLU A 151 0.40 10.06 -18.40
N TYR A 152 1.71 9.92 -18.32
CA TYR A 152 2.66 10.97 -17.97
C TYR A 152 3.69 11.12 -19.09
N GLN A 153 4.17 12.34 -19.31
CA GLN A 153 5.18 12.67 -20.33
C GLN A 153 6.35 13.42 -19.71
N LEU A 154 7.57 13.10 -20.12
CA LEU A 154 8.77 13.81 -19.67
C LEU A 154 8.95 15.16 -20.37
N LYS A 155 9.34 16.19 -19.61
CA LYS A 155 9.65 17.55 -20.10
C LYS A 155 11.15 17.82 -20.14
N ASN A 156 11.55 18.75 -21.01
CA ASN A 156 12.88 19.37 -21.04
C ASN A 156 14.07 18.39 -21.15
N VAL A 157 13.88 17.23 -21.76
CA VAL A 157 14.93 16.19 -21.82
C VAL A 157 15.87 16.35 -23.02
N GLY A 158 16.50 17.51 -23.20
CA GLY A 158 17.56 17.75 -24.21
C GLY A 158 17.35 17.03 -25.56
N HIS A 159 18.38 16.36 -26.08
CA HIS A 159 18.23 15.41 -27.19
C HIS A 159 17.49 14.15 -26.70
N GLY A 160 16.17 14.24 -26.53
CA GLY A 160 15.27 13.21 -25.97
C GLY A 160 15.26 11.85 -26.69
N TYR A 161 16.06 11.70 -27.75
CA TYR A 161 16.32 10.43 -28.41
C TYR A 161 16.96 9.39 -27.49
N ARG A 162 17.81 9.81 -26.56
CA ARG A 162 18.59 8.88 -25.71
C ARG A 162 17.74 8.16 -24.66
N LEU A 163 16.56 8.69 -24.32
CA LEU A 163 15.66 8.10 -23.32
C LEU A 163 14.50 7.31 -23.92
N ARG A 164 14.42 7.20 -25.25
CA ARG A 164 13.41 6.34 -25.87
C ARG A 164 13.66 4.89 -25.46
N HIS A 165 12.61 4.23 -24.96
CA HIS A 165 12.69 2.88 -24.42
C HIS A 165 13.61 2.73 -23.18
N ALA A 166 14.04 3.84 -22.59
CA ALA A 166 14.77 3.78 -21.32
C ALA A 166 13.82 3.39 -20.19
N THR A 167 14.38 2.70 -19.20
CA THR A 167 13.68 2.34 -17.97
C THR A 167 13.80 3.47 -16.97
N VAL A 168 12.67 3.99 -16.51
CA VAL A 168 12.59 5.01 -15.46
C VAL A 168 11.97 4.43 -14.21
N THR A 169 12.35 4.97 -13.07
CA THR A 169 11.78 4.63 -11.77
C THR A 169 10.80 5.71 -11.35
N VAL A 170 9.53 5.35 -11.22
CA VAL A 170 8.48 6.22 -10.69
C VAL A 170 8.45 6.05 -9.18
N CYS A 171 8.76 7.11 -8.45
CA CYS A 171 8.70 7.21 -7.00
C CYS A 171 7.41 7.94 -6.61
N GLU A 172 6.53 7.28 -5.85
CA GLU A 172 5.31 7.86 -5.30
C GLU A 172 5.45 7.98 -3.79
N ALA A 173 5.52 9.22 -3.31
CA ALA A 173 5.49 9.52 -1.88
C ALA A 173 4.11 9.24 -1.29
N PHE A 174 4.03 9.05 0.03
CA PHE A 174 2.78 8.70 0.70
C PHE A 174 1.74 9.83 0.73
N ASP A 175 2.16 11.07 0.43
CA ASP A 175 1.28 12.22 0.20
C ASP A 175 0.75 12.28 -1.26
N GLY A 176 1.14 11.32 -2.10
CA GLY A 176 0.74 11.22 -3.50
C GLY A 176 1.63 12.00 -4.47
N ARG A 177 2.69 12.68 -4.00
CA ARG A 177 3.66 13.33 -4.90
C ARG A 177 4.41 12.29 -5.72
N LEU A 178 4.56 12.56 -7.02
CA LEU A 178 5.28 11.72 -7.95
C LEU A 178 6.62 12.36 -8.32
N SER A 179 7.66 11.54 -8.31
CA SER A 179 9.01 11.89 -8.75
C SER A 179 9.50 10.81 -9.69
N ILE A 180 10.18 11.19 -10.76
CA ILE A 180 10.63 10.25 -11.78
C ILE A 180 12.13 10.32 -11.85
N LEU A 181 12.77 9.17 -11.68
CA LEU A 181 14.21 9.04 -11.67
C LEU A 181 14.67 8.23 -12.88
N ASN A 182 15.74 8.68 -13.53
CA ASN A 182 16.49 7.91 -14.50
C ASN A 182 17.96 7.86 -14.08
N ASP A 183 18.48 6.66 -13.80
CA ASP A 183 19.83 6.45 -13.25
C ASP A 183 20.16 7.38 -12.07
N GLY A 184 19.19 7.58 -11.17
CA GLY A 184 19.32 8.46 -10.00
C GLY A 184 19.12 9.97 -10.26
N LYS A 185 18.90 10.39 -11.51
CA LYS A 185 18.63 11.79 -11.86
C LYS A 185 17.14 12.07 -11.92
N LEU A 186 16.70 13.14 -11.26
CA LEU A 186 15.32 13.61 -11.31
C LEU A 186 15.00 14.17 -12.71
N LEU A 187 13.86 13.74 -13.24
CA LEU A 187 13.34 14.19 -14.52
C LEU A 187 12.10 15.06 -14.31
N GLU A 188 12.02 16.13 -15.08
CA GLU A 188 10.80 16.93 -15.17
C GLU A 188 9.73 16.18 -15.96
N TRP A 189 8.48 16.34 -15.55
CA TRP A 189 7.36 15.66 -16.17
C TRP A 189 6.09 16.47 -16.09
N GLU A 190 5.14 16.14 -16.95
CA GLU A 190 3.77 16.57 -16.84
C GLU A 190 2.82 15.40 -16.97
N LYS A 191 1.64 15.57 -16.40
CA LYS A 191 0.54 14.64 -16.61
C LYS A 191 -0.05 14.92 -18.00
N TYR A 192 -0.05 13.92 -18.87
CA TYR A 192 -0.45 14.04 -20.28
C TYR A 192 -1.93 13.70 -20.47
N ILE A 193 -2.38 12.56 -19.92
CA ILE A 193 -3.77 12.10 -20.02
C ILE A 193 -4.26 11.62 -18.65
N ASP A 194 -5.43 12.09 -18.24
CA ASP A 194 -6.17 11.49 -17.12
C ASP A 194 -6.88 10.22 -17.58
N GLY A 195 -6.58 9.11 -16.92
CA GLY A 195 -7.37 7.91 -17.10
C GLY A 195 -8.64 7.91 -16.26
N PRO A 196 -9.50 6.91 -16.48
CA PRO A 196 -10.68 6.72 -15.66
C PRO A 196 -10.27 6.58 -14.18
N PRO A 197 -11.08 7.10 -13.23
CA PRO A 197 -10.81 6.92 -11.82
C PRO A 197 -10.72 5.41 -11.50
N PRO A 198 -9.78 5.00 -10.64
CA PRO A 198 -9.69 3.60 -10.24
C PRO A 198 -11.03 3.16 -9.67
N LEU A 199 -11.41 1.91 -9.96
CA LEU A 199 -12.59 1.32 -9.31
C LEU A 199 -12.34 1.37 -7.78
N PRO A 200 -13.29 1.90 -6.99
CA PRO A 200 -13.16 1.88 -5.54
C PRO A 200 -12.88 0.44 -5.08
N LEU A 201 -11.87 0.25 -4.23
CA LEU A 201 -11.79 -0.95 -3.41
C LEU A 201 -12.93 -0.83 -2.41
N ASP A 202 -13.95 -1.65 -2.58
CA ASP A 202 -15.03 -1.73 -1.60
C ASP A 202 -14.60 -2.65 -0.47
N ASP A 203 -14.61 -2.12 0.75
CA ASP A 203 -14.47 -2.91 1.97
C ASP A 203 -15.79 -3.64 2.24
N GLU A 204 -15.79 -4.74 3.01
CA GLU A 204 -17.00 -5.54 3.30
C GLU A 204 -18.21 -4.69 3.76
N LYS A 205 -17.94 -3.55 4.41
CA LYS A 205 -18.95 -2.59 4.88
C LYS A 205 -19.50 -1.65 3.79
N SER A 206 -18.72 -1.33 2.75
CA SER A 206 -19.14 -0.41 1.68
C SER A 206 -19.78 -1.12 0.48
N VAL A 207 -19.59 -2.44 0.35
CA VAL A 207 -20.18 -3.25 -0.72
C VAL A 207 -21.71 -3.13 -0.76
N HIS A 208 -22.38 -3.20 0.41
CA HIS A 208 -23.84 -3.15 0.48
C HIS A 208 -24.39 -1.79 0.01
N GLU A 209 -23.78 -0.70 0.49
CA GLU A 209 -24.17 0.66 0.13
C GLU A 209 -23.96 0.93 -1.37
N ARG A 210 -22.85 0.46 -1.95
CA ARG A 210 -22.59 0.59 -3.38
C ARG A 210 -23.59 -0.19 -4.22
N VAL A 211 -23.95 -1.42 -3.82
CA VAL A 211 -24.96 -2.23 -4.51
C VAL A 211 -26.34 -1.56 -4.45
N ASP A 212 -26.72 -0.99 -3.32
CA ASP A 212 -28.02 -0.32 -3.18
C ASP A 212 -28.07 1.01 -3.95
N ASN A 213 -26.97 1.78 -3.97
CA ASN A 213 -26.81 2.96 -4.82
C ASN A 213 -26.86 2.61 -6.31
N LEU A 214 -26.26 1.49 -6.73
CA LEU A 214 -26.36 0.98 -8.09
C LEU A 214 -27.79 0.53 -8.43
N ARG A 215 -28.50 -0.14 -7.51
CA ARG A 215 -29.92 -0.50 -7.69
C ARG A 215 -30.79 0.74 -7.88
N HIS A 216 -30.52 1.81 -7.12
CA HIS A 216 -31.24 3.07 -7.26
C HIS A 216 -30.94 3.80 -8.58
N SER A 217 -29.67 3.81 -9.03
CA SER A 217 -29.29 4.46 -10.29
C SER A 217 -29.74 3.68 -11.54
N LEU A 218 -29.76 2.34 -11.47
CA LEU A 218 -30.27 1.49 -12.55
C LEU A 218 -31.79 1.63 -12.72
N LYS A 219 -32.53 1.79 -11.62
CA LYS A 219 -33.99 2.07 -11.66
C LYS A 219 -34.31 3.36 -12.41
N SER A 220 -33.42 4.35 -12.44
CA SER A 220 -33.67 5.66 -13.07
C SER A 220 -33.11 5.80 -14.48
N LYS A 221 -32.03 5.08 -14.84
CA LYS A 221 -31.31 5.29 -16.12
C LYS A 221 -31.52 4.20 -17.18
N TYR A 222 -31.82 2.95 -16.78
CA TYR A 222 -31.90 1.80 -17.70
C TYR A 222 -33.09 0.87 -17.48
N TYR A 223 -34.00 1.18 -16.53
CA TYR A 223 -35.24 0.43 -16.42
C TYR A 223 -36.22 0.87 -17.53
N VAL A 224 -35.98 0.38 -18.73
CA VAL A 224 -36.99 0.36 -19.79
C VAL A 224 -37.79 -0.91 -19.60
N LYS A 225 -39.06 -0.79 -19.21
CA LYS A 225 -39.97 -1.94 -19.27
C LYS A 225 -39.96 -2.41 -20.73
N PRO A 226 -39.53 -3.64 -21.03
CA PRO A 226 -39.45 -4.11 -22.39
C PRO A 226 -40.83 -4.02 -23.01
N ALA A 227 -40.90 -3.56 -24.26
CA ALA A 227 -42.16 -3.47 -24.99
C ALA A 227 -42.86 -4.85 -25.00
N ALA A 228 -44.20 -4.83 -25.06
CA ALA A 228 -45.02 -6.04 -24.90
C ALA A 228 -44.73 -7.12 -25.97
N ASP A 229 -44.14 -6.71 -27.08
CA ASP A 229 -43.72 -7.51 -28.22
C ASP A 229 -42.27 -8.03 -28.12
N HIS A 230 -41.54 -7.72 -27.05
CA HIS A 230 -40.15 -8.14 -26.90
C HIS A 230 -40.03 -9.69 -26.93
N PRO A 231 -39.08 -10.27 -27.69
CA PRO A 231 -38.98 -11.72 -27.93
C PRO A 231 -38.92 -12.64 -26.69
N TRP A 232 -38.50 -12.13 -25.53
CA TRP A 232 -38.53 -12.91 -24.28
C TRP A 232 -39.88 -12.84 -23.53
N GLN A 233 -40.71 -11.80 -23.76
CA GLN A 233 -42.06 -11.72 -23.23
C GLN A 233 -43.02 -12.56 -24.06
N SER A 234 -42.85 -12.59 -25.38
CA SER A 234 -43.64 -13.43 -26.28
C SER A 234 -43.39 -14.94 -26.07
N ARG A 235 -42.19 -15.34 -25.64
CA ARG A 235 -41.92 -16.72 -25.18
C ARG A 235 -42.70 -17.06 -23.90
N ARG A 236 -42.67 -16.20 -22.87
CA ARG A 236 -43.44 -16.41 -21.64
C ARG A 236 -44.96 -16.40 -21.87
N ALA A 237 -45.45 -15.59 -22.81
CA ALA A 237 -46.85 -15.58 -23.21
C ALA A 237 -47.25 -16.89 -23.94
N ARG A 238 -46.37 -17.41 -24.81
CA ARG A 238 -46.57 -18.71 -25.50
C ARG A 238 -46.50 -19.91 -24.55
N GLU A 239 -45.64 -19.88 -23.54
CA GLU A 239 -45.56 -20.93 -22.51
C GLU A 239 -46.79 -20.92 -21.59
N ARG A 240 -47.29 -19.73 -21.20
CA ARG A 240 -48.55 -19.61 -20.46
C ARG A 240 -49.75 -20.09 -21.28
N ALA A 241 -49.82 -19.78 -22.58
CA ALA A 241 -50.87 -20.25 -23.48
C ALA A 241 -50.87 -21.79 -23.61
N LYS A 242 -49.69 -22.41 -23.74
CA LYS A 242 -49.54 -23.88 -23.76
C LYS A 242 -49.94 -24.54 -22.43
N SER A 243 -49.62 -23.91 -21.30
CA SER A 243 -50.03 -24.41 -19.97
C SER A 243 -51.54 -24.30 -19.74
N SER A 244 -52.21 -23.30 -20.30
CA SER A 244 -53.68 -23.17 -20.24
C SER A 244 -54.43 -24.11 -21.19
N GLN A 245 -53.80 -24.55 -22.29
CA GLN A 245 -54.37 -25.55 -23.22
C GLN A 245 -54.31 -26.95 -22.61
N SER A 246 -53.18 -27.30 -21.96
CA SER A 246 -52.99 -28.59 -21.27
C SER A 246 -53.91 -28.82 -20.05
N LYS A 247 -54.52 -27.76 -19.50
CA LYS A 247 -55.48 -27.86 -18.38
C LYS A 247 -56.96 -27.95 -18.82
N ARG A 248 -57.24 -27.93 -20.12
CA ARG A 248 -58.61 -28.09 -20.66
C ARG A 248 -58.86 -29.46 -21.30
N ASP A 249 -57.81 -30.26 -21.46
CA ASP A 249 -57.87 -31.61 -22.05
C ASP A 249 -57.64 -32.73 -20.99
N GLU A 250 -57.78 -32.41 -19.70
CA GLU A 250 -57.99 -33.36 -18.58
C GLU A 250 -59.36 -33.10 -17.95
#